data_AF-A0A1I5HTQ4-F1
#
_entry.id   AF-A0A1I5HTQ4-F1
#
_cell.length_a   1.000
_cell.length_b   1.000
_cell.length_c   1.000
_cell.angle_alpha   90.00
_cell.angle_beta   90.00
_cell.angle_gamma   90.00
#
_symmetry.space_group_name_H-M   'P 1'
#
loop_
_entity.id
_entity.type
_entity.pdbx_description
1 polymer ?
#
loop_
_entity_poly.entity_id
_entity_poly.type
_entity_poly.pdbx_seq_one_letter_code
_entity_poly.pdbx_strand_id
1 'polypeptide(L)'
;MEFLCELRGIRKQYDLHQVLDDFALSVKPGEFIALTGASGAGKSTVLNLLGLLESPDGGEVRLFGERAPRPRSRAANLARRDRLGYLFQNFALIDSETVEHNLAVALTYAKRGTPKQDRVKEALAQVGLRRSQHRKIHSLSGGEQQRVAVARLLLKPCDLVLADEPTGSLDAKNRDRVLDLLQKLNEAGKTIIVATHDEAVADRCSRIVELSGRAAESPQERVASGH
;
A
#
# COMPACT_ATOMS: atom_id res chain seq x y z
N MET A 1 9.67 16.79 -15.04
CA MET A 1 8.58 15.93 -14.54
C MET A 1 8.89 15.62 -13.08
N GLU A 2 7.92 15.83 -12.19
CA GLU A 2 8.12 15.62 -10.75
C GLU A 2 7.53 14.25 -10.36
N PHE A 3 8.34 13.40 -9.73
CA PHE A 3 7.91 12.06 -9.29
C PHE A 3 7.26 12.16 -7.91
N LEU A 4 6.27 11.29 -7.64
CA LEU A 4 5.65 11.21 -6.32
C LEU A 4 6.59 10.52 -5.33
N CYS A 5 7.29 9.48 -5.76
CA CYS A 5 8.36 8.89 -4.97
C CYS A 5 9.51 8.41 -5.86
N GLU A 6 10.72 8.47 -5.30
CA GLU A 6 11.94 8.01 -5.94
C GLU A 6 12.85 7.30 -4.95
N LEU A 7 13.46 6.21 -5.40
CA LEU A 7 14.56 5.49 -4.79
C LEU A 7 15.75 5.63 -5.72
N ARG A 8 16.90 6.09 -5.20
CA ARG A 8 18.10 6.37 -5.99
C ARG A 8 19.30 5.66 -5.36
N GLY A 9 19.85 4.67 -6.08
CA GLY A 9 21.04 3.92 -5.67
C GLY A 9 20.90 3.29 -4.29
N ILE A 10 19.73 2.71 -4.00
CA ILE A 10 19.41 2.18 -2.69
C ILE A 10 20.20 0.91 -2.43
N ARG A 11 20.86 0.89 -1.28
CA ARG A 11 21.45 -0.31 -0.70
C ARG A 11 20.76 -0.68 0.61
N LYS A 12 20.44 -1.96 0.76
CA LYS A 12 19.85 -2.49 1.99
C LYS A 12 20.34 -3.90 2.27
N GLN A 13 20.75 -4.16 3.50
CA GLN A 13 21.27 -5.42 3.99
C GLN A 13 20.63 -5.74 5.36
N TYR A 14 20.35 -7.02 5.58
CA TYR A 14 20.00 -7.56 6.90
C TYR A 14 21.04 -8.62 7.25
N ASP A 15 21.71 -8.45 8.38
CA ASP A 15 22.85 -9.27 8.79
C ASP A 15 23.92 -9.37 7.68
N LEU A 16 24.08 -10.54 7.05
CA LEU A 16 25.02 -10.77 5.95
C LEU A 16 24.33 -10.90 4.58
N HIS A 17 23.02 -10.67 4.53
CA HIS A 17 22.21 -10.82 3.32
C HIS A 17 21.86 -9.46 2.74
N GLN A 18 22.51 -9.13 1.63
CA GLN A 18 22.18 -7.96 0.83
C GLN A 18 20.87 -8.20 0.09
N VAL A 19 19.89 -7.32 0.30
CA VAL A 19 18.53 -7.42 -0.26
C VAL A 19 18.34 -6.45 -1.43
N LEU A 20 18.89 -5.24 -1.32
CA LEU A 20 18.89 -4.24 -2.39
C LEU A 20 20.33 -3.80 -2.65
N ASP A 21 20.73 -3.76 -3.92
CA ASP A 21 22.03 -3.22 -4.34
C ASP A 21 21.86 -2.25 -5.50
N ASP A 22 22.33 -1.02 -5.32
CA ASP A 22 22.16 0.09 -6.28
C ASP A 22 20.73 0.19 -6.89
N PHE A 23 19.72 -0.11 -6.07
CA PHE A 23 18.33 -0.20 -6.53
C PHE A 23 17.75 1.18 -6.82
N ALA A 24 17.12 1.33 -7.98
CA ALA A 24 16.45 2.57 -8.39
C ALA A 24 14.99 2.32 -8.77
N LEU A 25 14.10 3.21 -8.35
CA LEU A 25 12.69 3.16 -8.72
C LEU A 25 12.15 4.59 -8.72
N SER A 26 11.42 4.97 -9.75
CA SER A 26 10.70 6.24 -9.78
C SER A 26 9.23 5.99 -10.08
N VAL A 27 8.34 6.68 -9.39
CA VAL A 27 6.88 6.51 -9.53
C VAL A 27 6.24 7.88 -9.71
N LYS A 28 5.45 8.03 -10.77
CA LYS A 28 4.73 9.28 -11.06
C LYS A 28 3.40 9.34 -10.30
N PRO A 29 2.88 10.54 -10.01
CA PRO A 29 1.54 10.68 -9.46
C PRO A 29 0.49 10.00 -10.36
N GLY A 30 -0.41 9.24 -9.75
CA GLY A 30 -1.51 8.54 -10.42
C GLY A 30 -1.13 7.18 -11.00
N GLU A 31 0.12 6.72 -10.88
CA GLU A 31 0.48 5.37 -11.34
C GLU A 31 -0.09 4.29 -10.41
N PHE A 32 -0.49 3.17 -11.03
CA PHE A 32 -0.77 1.92 -10.34
C PHE A 32 0.26 0.89 -10.80
N ILE A 33 1.22 0.55 -9.95
CA ILE A 33 2.34 -0.31 -10.31
C ILE A 33 2.37 -1.58 -9.46
N ALA A 34 2.85 -2.66 -10.06
CA ALA A 34 3.17 -3.91 -9.38
C ALA A 34 4.68 -4.02 -9.16
N LEU A 35 5.10 -4.31 -7.94
CA LEU A 35 6.42 -4.84 -7.61
C LEU A 35 6.32 -6.36 -7.60
N THR A 36 6.97 -7.03 -8.54
CA THR A 36 6.97 -8.50 -8.66
C THR A 36 8.36 -9.08 -8.38
N GLY A 37 8.45 -10.38 -8.18
CA GLY A 37 9.71 -11.09 -7.93
C GLY A 37 9.53 -12.25 -6.96
N ALA A 38 10.56 -13.08 -6.83
CA ALA A 38 10.55 -14.25 -5.93
C ALA A 38 10.31 -13.87 -4.45
N SER A 39 9.96 -14.86 -3.64
CA SER A 39 9.94 -14.68 -2.18
C SER A 39 11.35 -14.30 -1.69
N GLY A 40 11.44 -13.29 -0.84
CA GLY A 40 12.73 -12.75 -0.37
C GLY A 40 13.43 -11.79 -1.33
N ALA A 41 12.88 -11.48 -2.52
CA ALA A 41 13.49 -10.56 -3.48
C ALA A 41 13.53 -9.08 -3.05
N GLY A 42 13.06 -8.73 -1.84
CA GLY A 42 13.10 -7.36 -1.32
C GLY A 42 11.87 -6.49 -1.59
N LYS A 43 10.76 -7.04 -2.11
CA LYS A 43 9.52 -6.28 -2.36
C LYS A 43 9.02 -5.53 -1.11
N SER A 44 8.85 -6.24 0.01
CA SER A 44 8.42 -5.64 1.28
C SER A 44 9.45 -4.65 1.81
N THR A 45 10.75 -4.87 1.56
CA THR A 45 11.81 -3.90 1.91
C THR A 45 11.63 -2.59 1.14
N VAL A 46 11.36 -2.64 -0.18
CA VAL A 46 11.05 -1.44 -0.98
C VAL A 46 9.82 -0.71 -0.42
N LEU A 47 8.75 -1.45 -0.09
CA LEU A 47 7.55 -0.85 0.52
C LEU A 47 7.85 -0.24 1.90
N ASN A 48 8.67 -0.88 2.74
CA ASN A 48 9.03 -0.38 4.07
C ASN A 48 9.86 0.92 4.00
N LEU A 49 10.75 1.03 3.01
CA LEU A 49 11.53 2.25 2.75
C LEU A 49 10.61 3.40 2.32
N LEU A 50 9.71 3.16 1.35
CA LEU A 50 8.72 4.13 0.89
C LEU A 50 7.68 4.47 1.98
N GLY A 51 7.37 3.51 2.85
CA GLY A 51 6.47 3.66 3.99
C GLY A 51 7.09 4.35 5.21
N LEU A 52 8.39 4.72 5.12
CA LEU A 52 9.16 5.35 6.18
C LEU A 52 9.24 4.49 7.46
N LEU A 53 9.07 3.17 7.32
CA LEU A 53 9.15 2.20 8.40
C LEU A 53 10.61 1.84 8.69
N GLU A 54 11.46 1.90 7.65
CA GLU A 54 12.87 1.58 7.70
C GLU A 54 13.71 2.63 6.94
N SER A 55 15.01 2.67 7.24
CA SER A 55 15.99 3.49 6.51
C SER A 55 16.80 2.63 5.55
N PRO A 56 17.22 3.16 4.40
CA PRO A 56 18.22 2.50 3.57
C PRO A 56 19.59 2.54 4.28
N ASP A 57 20.48 1.61 3.94
CA ASP A 57 21.86 1.61 4.41
C ASP A 57 22.75 2.48 3.49
N GLY A 58 22.33 2.68 2.24
CA GLY A 58 22.92 3.64 1.30
C GLY A 58 21.91 4.12 0.26
N GLY A 59 22.21 5.25 -0.41
CA GLY A 59 21.33 5.87 -1.40
C GLY A 59 20.38 6.92 -0.83
N GLU A 60 19.41 7.34 -1.65
CA GLU A 60 18.44 8.38 -1.30
C GLU A 60 17.00 7.95 -1.58
N VAL A 61 16.12 8.12 -0.58
CA VAL A 61 14.67 8.01 -0.72
C VAL A 61 14.10 9.42 -0.79
N ARG A 62 13.27 9.69 -1.79
CA ARG A 62 12.49 10.92 -1.93
C ARG A 62 11.01 10.61 -1.98
N LEU A 63 10.23 11.35 -1.21
CA LEU A 63 8.78 11.26 -1.20
C LEU A 63 8.21 12.67 -1.36
N PHE A 64 7.27 12.80 -2.28
CA PHE A 64 6.49 14.00 -2.49
C PHE A 64 7.33 15.25 -2.81
N GLY A 65 8.36 15.09 -3.65
CA GLY A 65 9.30 16.16 -4.02
C GLY A 65 10.40 16.43 -2.99
N GLU A 66 10.33 15.84 -1.79
CA GLU A 66 11.27 16.08 -0.69
C GLU A 66 12.07 14.83 -0.33
N ARG A 67 13.22 15.02 0.34
CA ARG A 67 13.98 13.90 0.90
C ARG A 67 13.17 13.24 2.02
N ALA A 68 13.09 11.91 2.00
CA ALA A 68 12.35 11.15 3.00
C ALA A 68 12.89 11.42 4.41
N PRO A 69 12.02 11.74 5.38
CA PRO A 69 12.43 11.91 6.76
C PRO A 69 12.84 10.56 7.35
N ARG A 70 13.70 10.59 8.37
CA ARG A 70 14.11 9.37 9.08
C ARG A 70 12.90 8.67 9.72
N PRO A 71 12.86 7.32 9.75
CA PRO A 71 11.88 6.56 10.50
C PRO A 71 11.79 7.05 11.95
N ARG A 72 10.61 6.89 12.56
CA ARG A 72 10.27 7.33 13.94
C ARG A 72 10.36 8.83 14.22
N SER A 73 10.78 9.66 13.25
CA SER A 73 10.72 11.12 13.39
C SER A 73 9.29 11.64 13.36
N ARG A 74 9.09 12.86 13.89
CA ARG A 74 7.79 13.56 13.82
C ARG A 74 7.33 13.75 12.36
N ALA A 75 8.25 14.10 11.47
CA ALA A 75 7.97 14.27 10.05
C ALA A 75 7.50 12.97 9.40
N ALA A 76 8.15 11.82 9.69
CA ALA A 76 7.72 10.52 9.19
C ALA A 76 6.33 10.12 9.71
N ASN A 77 6.04 10.40 10.98
CA ASN A 77 4.72 10.16 11.56
C ASN A 77 3.63 11.01 10.87
N LEU A 78 3.91 12.28 10.58
CA LEU A 78 2.99 13.16 9.86
C LEU A 78 2.77 12.69 8.42
N ALA A 79 3.84 12.33 7.70
CA ALA A 79 3.71 11.78 6.34
C ALA A 79 2.88 10.48 6.31
N ARG A 80 3.12 9.56 7.24
CA ARG A 80 2.27 8.35 7.39
C ARG A 80 0.83 8.66 7.75
N ARG A 81 0.59 9.73 8.49
CA ARG A 81 -0.75 10.14 8.90
C ARG A 81 -1.52 10.78 7.77
N ASP A 82 -0.87 11.64 6.99
CA ASP A 82 -1.57 12.60 6.12
C ASP A 82 -1.38 12.32 4.63
N ARG A 83 -0.45 11.42 4.24
CA ARG A 83 -0.08 11.21 2.83
C ARG A 83 0.14 9.75 2.42
N LEU A 84 0.55 8.86 3.33
CA LEU A 84 0.77 7.44 3.03
C LEU A 84 -0.37 6.57 3.55
N GLY A 85 -0.95 5.72 2.70
CA GLY A 85 -1.81 4.61 3.09
C GLY A 85 -1.02 3.30 3.03
N TYR A 86 -1.28 2.38 3.96
CA TYR A 86 -0.64 1.06 3.95
C TYR A 86 -1.69 -0.04 4.08
N LEU A 87 -1.60 -1.04 3.21
CA LEU A 87 -2.40 -2.26 3.23
C LEU A 87 -1.46 -3.42 3.52
N PHE A 88 -1.41 -3.81 4.79
CA PHE A 88 -0.55 -4.91 5.25
C PHE A 88 -1.17 -6.26 4.92
N GLN A 89 -0.33 -7.28 4.74
CA GLN A 89 -0.76 -8.66 4.55
C GLN A 89 -1.63 -9.18 5.71
N ASN A 90 -1.38 -8.73 6.94
CA ASN A 90 -2.17 -9.05 8.14
C ASN A 90 -3.34 -8.09 8.40
N PHE A 91 -3.68 -7.22 7.42
CA PHE A 91 -4.75 -6.22 7.47
C PHE A 91 -4.52 -5.07 8.47
N ALA A 92 -3.69 -5.28 9.49
CA ALA A 92 -3.44 -4.38 10.62
C ALA A 92 -4.74 -3.87 11.25
N LEU A 93 -5.72 -4.76 11.44
CA LEU A 93 -6.98 -4.46 12.12
C LEU A 93 -6.89 -4.86 13.59
N ILE A 94 -7.65 -4.19 14.45
CA ILE A 94 -7.78 -4.53 15.86
C ILE A 94 -8.88 -5.58 15.98
N ASP A 95 -8.47 -6.84 16.17
CA ASP A 95 -9.35 -8.01 16.07
C ASP A 95 -10.53 -8.00 17.05
N SER A 96 -10.31 -7.52 18.27
CA SER A 96 -11.30 -7.46 19.35
C SER A 96 -12.33 -6.34 19.19
N GLU A 97 -12.06 -5.39 18.30
CA GLU A 97 -12.85 -4.17 18.10
C GLU A 97 -13.83 -4.31 16.94
N THR A 98 -14.77 -3.36 16.86
CA THR A 98 -15.74 -3.32 15.78
C THR A 98 -15.14 -2.81 14.47
N VAL A 99 -15.82 -3.09 13.36
CA VAL A 99 -15.52 -2.49 12.06
C VAL A 99 -15.55 -0.96 12.13
N GLU A 100 -16.58 -0.40 12.76
CA GLU A 100 -16.70 1.05 12.95
C GLU A 100 -15.52 1.64 13.73
N HIS A 101 -15.08 0.97 14.81
CA HIS A 101 -13.92 1.42 15.58
C HIS A 101 -12.66 1.47 14.72
N ASN A 102 -12.36 0.39 13.98
CA ASN A 102 -11.21 0.31 13.09
C ASN A 102 -11.21 1.40 12.01
N LEU A 103 -12.38 1.74 11.47
CA LEU A 103 -12.54 2.80 10.47
C LEU A 103 -12.46 4.21 11.07
N ALA A 104 -12.97 4.39 12.29
CA ALA A 104 -12.90 5.67 12.99
C ALA A 104 -11.45 6.11 13.27
N VAL A 105 -10.52 5.16 13.47
CA VAL A 105 -9.08 5.45 13.65
C VAL A 105 -8.51 6.22 12.45
N ALA A 106 -8.89 5.88 11.22
CA ALA A 106 -8.45 6.60 10.02
C ALA A 106 -9.05 8.02 9.91
N LEU A 107 -10.17 8.26 10.58
CA LEU A 107 -10.87 9.54 10.63
C LEU A 107 -10.42 10.44 11.79
N THR A 108 -9.55 9.96 12.69
CA THR A 108 -9.07 10.74 13.84
C THR A 108 -8.43 12.07 13.42
N TYR A 109 -7.73 12.07 12.29
CA TYR A 109 -6.97 13.23 11.80
C TYR A 109 -7.50 13.78 10.47
N ALA A 110 -8.60 13.24 9.95
CA ALA A 110 -9.20 13.77 8.74
C ALA A 110 -9.75 15.18 9.00
N LYS A 111 -9.68 16.05 7.97
CA LYS A 111 -10.21 17.42 8.04
C LYS A 111 -11.69 17.40 8.45
N ARG A 112 -12.10 18.42 9.23
CA ARG A 112 -13.48 18.62 9.67
C ARG A 112 -14.39 18.82 8.44
N GLY A 113 -15.56 18.19 8.45
CA GLY A 113 -16.50 18.15 7.35
C GLY A 113 -17.65 17.19 7.67
N THR A 114 -18.00 16.32 6.73
CA THR A 114 -19.04 15.28 6.88
C THR A 114 -18.91 14.51 8.20
N PRO A 115 -20.02 14.22 8.91
CA PRO A 115 -19.99 13.42 10.13
C PRO A 115 -19.24 12.10 9.93
N LYS A 116 -18.42 11.72 10.93
CA LYS A 116 -17.60 10.50 10.86
C LYS A 116 -18.43 9.26 10.52
N GLN A 117 -19.63 9.16 11.09
CA GLN A 117 -20.55 8.05 10.87
C GLN A 117 -20.99 7.92 9.41
N ASP A 118 -21.33 9.03 8.74
CA ASP A 118 -21.78 8.98 7.35
C ASP A 118 -20.64 8.57 6.41
N ARG A 119 -19.42 9.08 6.68
CA ARG A 119 -18.22 8.65 5.95
C ARG A 119 -17.95 7.16 6.13
N VAL A 120 -18.06 6.64 7.35
CA VAL A 120 -17.91 5.20 7.63
C VAL A 120 -18.95 4.38 6.87
N LYS A 121 -20.23 4.79 6.92
CA LYS A 121 -21.31 4.11 6.18
C LYS A 121 -21.07 4.11 4.67
N GLU A 122 -20.59 5.23 4.12
CA GLU A 122 -20.26 5.36 2.71
C GLU A 122 -19.07 4.48 2.31
N ALA A 123 -17.98 4.49 3.09
CA ALA A 123 -16.84 3.60 2.84
C ALA A 123 -17.24 2.13 2.91
N LEU A 124 -18.05 1.74 3.91
CA LEU A 124 -18.60 0.38 4.01
C LEU A 124 -19.51 0.03 2.83
N ALA A 125 -20.27 0.99 2.32
CA ALA A 125 -21.08 0.81 1.13
C ALA A 125 -20.24 0.53 -0.11
N GLN A 126 -19.16 1.28 -0.31
CA GLN A 126 -18.26 1.11 -1.46
C GLN A 126 -17.58 -0.26 -1.45
N VAL A 127 -17.28 -0.81 -0.27
CA VAL A 127 -16.68 -2.14 -0.14
C VAL A 127 -17.70 -3.28 0.07
N GLY A 128 -18.99 -3.01 -0.08
CA GLY A 128 -20.05 -4.03 0.00
C GLY A 128 -20.33 -4.58 1.41
N LEU A 129 -20.03 -3.82 2.47
CA LEU A 129 -20.16 -4.21 3.89
C LEU A 129 -21.13 -3.30 4.68
N ARG A 130 -22.18 -2.79 4.03
CA ARG A 130 -23.13 -1.80 4.59
C ARG A 130 -23.68 -2.12 5.98
N ARG A 131 -23.83 -3.39 6.34
CA ARG A 131 -24.44 -3.86 7.59
C ARG A 131 -23.43 -4.40 8.61
N SER A 132 -22.14 -4.27 8.35
CA SER A 132 -21.08 -4.88 9.18
C SER A 132 -20.53 -3.95 10.26
N GLN A 133 -21.00 -2.70 10.36
CA GLN A 133 -20.38 -1.66 11.22
C GLN A 133 -20.18 -2.10 12.68
N HIS A 134 -21.14 -2.85 13.26
CA HIS A 134 -21.10 -3.30 14.65
C HIS A 134 -20.51 -4.71 14.83
N ARG A 135 -20.19 -5.41 13.74
CA ARG A 135 -19.50 -6.71 13.83
C ARG A 135 -18.08 -6.48 14.31
N LYS A 136 -17.58 -7.40 15.14
CA LYS A 136 -16.16 -7.42 15.52
C LYS A 136 -15.32 -8.03 14.40
N ILE A 137 -14.08 -7.56 14.25
CA ILE A 137 -13.18 -8.01 13.17
C ILE A 137 -12.98 -9.53 13.19
N HIS A 138 -12.77 -10.13 14.37
CA HIS A 138 -12.59 -11.58 14.50
C HIS A 138 -13.80 -12.42 14.03
N SER A 139 -14.98 -11.81 13.83
CA SER A 139 -16.18 -12.49 13.30
C SER A 139 -16.31 -12.40 11.77
N LEU A 140 -15.40 -11.70 11.10
CA LEU A 140 -15.37 -11.51 9.66
C LEU A 140 -14.49 -12.57 8.98
N SER A 141 -14.88 -12.99 7.78
CA SER A 141 -14.00 -13.76 6.89
C SER A 141 -12.78 -12.93 6.46
N GLY A 142 -11.67 -13.57 6.07
CA GLY A 142 -10.46 -12.86 5.61
C GLY A 142 -10.72 -11.88 4.47
N GLY A 143 -11.58 -12.26 3.50
CA GLY A 143 -11.99 -11.35 2.42
C GLY A 143 -12.82 -10.16 2.89
N GLU A 144 -13.66 -10.31 3.92
CA GLU A 144 -14.34 -9.17 4.56
C GLU A 144 -13.36 -8.28 5.33
N GLN A 145 -12.43 -8.86 6.09
CA GLN A 145 -11.39 -8.11 6.80
C GLN A 145 -10.55 -7.28 5.82
N GLN A 146 -10.16 -7.86 4.70
CA GLN A 146 -9.40 -7.13 3.68
C GLN A 146 -10.20 -5.96 3.09
N ARG A 147 -11.49 -6.15 2.82
CA ARG A 147 -12.37 -5.07 2.39
C ARG A 147 -12.54 -3.97 3.44
N VAL A 148 -12.52 -4.31 4.74
CA VAL A 148 -12.47 -3.30 5.83
C VAL A 148 -11.14 -2.54 5.81
N ALA A 149 -10.02 -3.22 5.59
CA ALA A 149 -8.71 -2.57 5.47
C ALA A 149 -8.64 -1.61 4.26
N VAL A 150 -9.27 -1.97 3.14
CA VAL A 150 -9.41 -1.07 1.98
C VAL A 150 -10.37 0.09 2.28
N ALA A 151 -11.48 -0.14 2.98
CA ALA A 151 -12.37 0.94 3.43
C ALA A 151 -11.64 1.97 4.31
N ARG A 152 -10.66 1.53 5.12
CA ARG A 152 -9.80 2.43 5.89
C ARG A 152 -8.97 3.36 5.00
N LEU A 153 -8.51 2.89 3.84
CA LEU A 153 -7.78 3.69 2.85
C LEU A 153 -8.68 4.71 2.16
N LEU A 154 -9.94 4.36 1.87
CA LEU A 154 -10.94 5.28 1.31
C LEU A 154 -11.18 6.49 2.24
N LEU A 155 -11.15 6.27 3.54
CA LEU A 155 -11.38 7.31 4.55
C LEU A 155 -10.16 8.21 4.80
N LYS A 156 -8.96 7.70 4.51
CA LYS A 156 -7.70 8.33 4.85
C LYS A 156 -7.28 9.33 3.76
N PRO A 157 -6.82 10.55 4.14
CA PRO A 157 -6.11 11.40 3.20
C PRO A 157 -4.76 10.74 2.91
N CYS A 158 -4.63 10.15 1.73
CA CYS A 158 -3.37 9.60 1.24
C CYS A 158 -3.24 9.82 -0.26
N ASP A 159 -2.02 10.14 -0.67
CA ASP A 159 -1.60 10.34 -2.06
C ASP A 159 -0.97 9.05 -2.60
N LEU A 160 -0.27 8.30 -1.74
CA LEU A 160 0.42 7.06 -2.07
C LEU A 160 -0.12 5.92 -1.19
N VAL A 161 -0.54 4.82 -1.81
CA VAL A 161 -0.96 3.57 -1.17
C VAL A 161 0.12 2.51 -1.42
N LEU A 162 0.62 1.93 -0.35
CA LEU A 162 1.56 0.81 -0.38
C LEU A 162 0.81 -0.44 0.07
N ALA A 163 0.80 -1.48 -0.76
CA ALA A 163 0.06 -2.69 -0.48
C ALA A 163 0.97 -3.91 -0.59
N ASP A 164 1.10 -4.67 0.51
CA ASP A 164 1.98 -5.83 0.59
C ASP A 164 1.14 -7.12 0.57
N GLU A 165 1.22 -7.85 -0.54
CA GLU A 165 0.45 -9.08 -0.81
C GLU A 165 -1.04 -8.95 -0.45
N PRO A 166 -1.76 -7.93 -0.97
CA PRO A 166 -3.10 -7.59 -0.52
C PRO A 166 -4.16 -8.66 -0.84
N THR A 167 -3.81 -9.68 -1.61
CA THR A 167 -4.75 -10.73 -2.03
C THR A 167 -4.21 -12.14 -1.82
N GLY A 168 -3.02 -12.30 -1.22
CA GLY A 168 -2.32 -13.59 -1.16
C GLY A 168 -3.04 -14.71 -0.39
N SER A 169 -3.99 -14.36 0.49
CA SER A 169 -4.79 -15.32 1.28
C SER A 169 -6.24 -15.44 0.80
N LEU A 170 -6.60 -14.84 -0.34
CA LEU A 170 -7.97 -14.75 -0.82
C LEU A 170 -8.22 -15.71 -1.98
N ASP A 171 -9.45 -16.23 -2.08
CA ASP A 171 -9.93 -16.86 -3.31
C ASP A 171 -9.99 -15.85 -4.47
N ALA A 172 -10.00 -16.35 -5.71
CA ALA A 172 -9.98 -15.52 -6.92
C ALA A 172 -11.10 -14.45 -6.93
N LYS A 173 -12.31 -14.80 -6.49
CA LYS A 173 -13.44 -13.86 -6.46
C LYS A 173 -13.21 -12.72 -5.47
N ASN A 174 -12.67 -13.01 -4.29
CA ASN A 174 -12.34 -11.99 -3.29
C ASN A 174 -11.10 -11.18 -3.68
N ARG A 175 -10.09 -11.80 -4.31
CA ARG A 175 -8.96 -11.10 -4.94
C ARG A 175 -9.46 -10.05 -5.92
N ASP A 176 -10.25 -10.45 -6.91
CA ASP A 176 -10.71 -9.56 -7.99
C ASP A 176 -11.50 -8.38 -7.41
N ARG A 177 -12.35 -8.63 -6.41
CA ARG A 177 -13.06 -7.56 -5.68
C ARG A 177 -12.14 -6.58 -4.99
N VAL A 178 -11.04 -7.03 -4.39
CA VAL A 178 -10.06 -6.15 -3.74
C VAL A 178 -9.30 -5.34 -4.79
N LEU A 179 -8.92 -5.97 -5.91
CA LEU A 179 -8.27 -5.29 -7.03
C LEU A 179 -9.18 -4.22 -7.64
N ASP A 180 -10.47 -4.48 -7.81
CA ASP A 180 -11.45 -3.49 -8.27
C ASP A 180 -11.54 -2.28 -7.34
N LEU A 181 -11.42 -2.50 -6.02
CA LEU A 181 -11.42 -1.41 -5.05
C LEU A 181 -10.11 -0.60 -5.11
N LEU A 182 -8.97 -1.26 -5.30
CA LEU A 182 -7.69 -0.57 -5.51
C LEU A 182 -7.70 0.22 -6.83
N GLN A 183 -8.26 -0.33 -7.89
CA GLN A 183 -8.42 0.36 -9.18
C GLN A 183 -9.25 1.63 -9.01
N LYS A 184 -10.38 1.56 -8.29
CA LYS A 184 -11.20 2.75 -7.99
C LYS A 184 -10.46 3.81 -7.18
N LEU A 185 -9.61 3.39 -6.24
CA LEU A 185 -8.74 4.32 -5.50
C LEU A 185 -7.75 5.02 -6.43
N ASN A 186 -7.19 4.28 -7.40
CA ASN A 186 -6.28 4.84 -8.40
C ASN A 186 -7.00 5.80 -9.36
N GLU A 187 -8.17 5.43 -9.86
CA GLU A 187 -9.03 6.29 -10.70
C GLU A 187 -9.44 7.59 -9.98
N ALA A 188 -9.56 7.56 -8.65
CA ALA A 188 -9.77 8.73 -7.81
C ALA A 188 -8.50 9.60 -7.62
N GLY A 189 -7.41 9.30 -8.34
CA GLY A 189 -6.16 10.08 -8.37
C GLY A 189 -5.08 9.62 -7.40
N LYS A 190 -5.27 8.50 -6.68
CA LYS A 190 -4.23 7.96 -5.78
C LYS A 190 -3.18 7.20 -6.56
N THR A 191 -1.94 7.26 -6.09
CA THR A 191 -0.85 6.42 -6.60
C THR A 191 -0.79 5.15 -5.78
N ILE A 192 -0.63 4.00 -6.43
CA ILE A 192 -0.67 2.70 -5.76
C ILE A 192 0.55 1.88 -6.18
N ILE A 193 1.23 1.30 -5.19
CA ILE A 193 2.31 0.34 -5.37
C ILE A 193 1.89 -0.95 -4.66
N VAL A 194 1.69 -2.02 -5.42
CA VAL A 194 1.34 -3.36 -4.90
C VAL A 194 2.55 -4.28 -5.02
N ALA A 195 3.04 -4.83 -3.91
CA ALA A 195 3.93 -5.97 -3.94
C ALA A 195 3.11 -7.25 -4.08
N THR A 196 3.42 -8.07 -5.08
CA THR A 196 2.73 -9.33 -5.32
C THR A 196 3.59 -10.34 -6.06
N HIS A 197 3.23 -11.62 -5.97
CA HIS A 197 3.71 -12.68 -6.84
C HIS A 197 2.60 -13.26 -7.73
N ASP A 198 1.36 -12.77 -7.64
CA ASP A 198 0.24 -13.20 -8.48
C ASP A 198 0.24 -12.39 -9.78
N GLU A 199 0.46 -13.07 -10.92
CA GLU A 199 0.44 -12.45 -12.24
C GLU A 199 -0.89 -11.78 -12.54
N ALA A 200 -2.02 -12.34 -12.07
CA ALA A 200 -3.33 -11.72 -12.28
C ALA A 200 -3.48 -10.40 -11.54
N VAL A 201 -2.74 -10.18 -10.46
CA VAL A 201 -2.66 -8.87 -9.78
C VAL A 201 -1.76 -7.92 -10.57
N ALA A 202 -0.61 -8.41 -11.03
CA ALA A 202 0.34 -7.62 -11.80
C ALA A 202 -0.28 -7.10 -13.11
N ASP A 203 -1.09 -7.91 -13.78
CA ASP A 203 -1.78 -7.59 -15.04
C ASP A 203 -2.86 -6.51 -14.88
N ARG A 204 -3.32 -6.24 -13.66
CA ARG A 204 -4.24 -5.13 -13.35
C ARG A 204 -3.52 -3.80 -13.18
N CYS A 205 -2.19 -3.80 -13.07
CA CYS A 205 -1.41 -2.60 -12.87
C CYS A 205 -0.99 -1.98 -14.21
N SER A 206 -0.78 -0.67 -14.26
CA SER A 206 -0.29 0.04 -15.45
C SER A 206 1.17 -0.26 -15.79
N ARG A 207 1.96 -0.65 -14.80
CA ARG A 207 3.41 -0.91 -14.92
C ARG A 207 3.82 -2.03 -13.98
N ILE A 208 4.67 -2.93 -14.46
CA ILE A 208 5.24 -4.03 -13.68
C ILE A 208 6.73 -3.78 -13.53
N VAL A 209 7.20 -3.82 -12.29
CA VAL A 209 8.58 -3.62 -11.87
C VAL A 209 9.04 -4.93 -11.24
N GLU A 210 9.87 -5.67 -11.96
CA GLU A 210 10.32 -6.99 -11.53
C GLU A 210 11.66 -6.89 -10.79
N LEU A 211 11.66 -7.36 -9.54
CA LEU A 211 12.86 -7.50 -8.72
C LEU A 211 13.46 -8.89 -8.97
N SER A 212 14.53 -8.94 -9.75
CA SER A 212 15.28 -10.16 -10.05
C SER A 212 16.50 -10.30 -9.12
N GLY A 213 16.79 -11.53 -8.68
CA GLY A 213 18.04 -11.88 -8.00
C GLY A 213 17.96 -11.96 -6.47
N ARG A 214 19.10 -12.27 -5.84
CA ARG A 214 19.25 -12.30 -4.36
C ARG A 214 19.48 -10.90 -3.76
N ALA A 215 20.08 -10.00 -4.53
CA ALA A 215 20.10 -8.56 -4.29
C ALA A 215 19.45 -7.92 -5.52
N ALA A 216 18.30 -7.26 -5.34
CA ALA A 216 17.63 -6.62 -6.47
C ALA A 216 18.47 -5.41 -6.93
N GLU A 217 18.98 -5.49 -8.15
CA GLU A 217 19.59 -4.37 -8.89
C GLU A 217 18.49 -3.46 -9.46
N SER A 218 18.84 -2.56 -10.40
CA SER A 218 17.86 -1.77 -11.13
C SER A 218 16.77 -2.68 -11.74
N PRO A 219 15.49 -2.45 -11.42
CA PRO A 219 14.44 -3.39 -11.77
C PRO A 219 14.18 -3.42 -13.27
N GLN A 220 13.73 -4.57 -13.76
CA GLN A 220 13.24 -4.69 -15.13
C GLN A 220 11.81 -4.15 -15.19
N GLU A 221 11.57 -3.21 -16.09
CA GLU A 221 10.25 -2.58 -16.24
C GLU A 221 9.56 -3.07 -17.51
N ARG A 222 8.29 -3.42 -17.39
CA ARG A 222 7.41 -3.66 -18.54
C ARG A 222 6.07 -2.97 -18.34
N VAL A 223 5.49 -2.52 -19.45
CA VAL A 223 4.08 -2.10 -19.48
C VAL A 223 3.24 -3.37 -19.38
N ALA A 224 2.25 -3.40 -18.49
CA ALA A 224 1.34 -4.54 -18.44
C ALA A 224 0.61 -4.64 -19.79
N SER A 225 0.40 -5.86 -20.29
CA SER A 225 -0.37 -6.08 -21.51
C SER A 225 -1.75 -5.43 -21.36
N GLY A 226 -1.95 -4.33 -22.09
CA GLY A 226 -3.14 -3.50 -21.98
C GLY A 226 -4.42 -4.26 -22.27
N HIS A 227 -5.49 -3.85 -21.60
CA HIS A 227 -6.87 -4.11 -22.03
C HIS A 227 -7.23 -3.20 -23.21
#